data_AF-A0A4D7B2L2-F1
#
_entry.id   AF-A0A4D7B2L2-F1
#
_cell.length_a   1.000
_cell.length_b   1.000
_cell.length_c   1.000
_cell.angle_alpha   90.00
_cell.angle_beta   90.00
_cell.angle_gamma   90.00
#
_symmetry.space_group_name_H-M   'P 1'
#
loop_
_entity.id
_entity.type
_entity.pdbx_description
1 polymer ?
#
loop_
_entity_poly.entity_id
_entity_poly.type
_entity_poly.pdbx_seq_one_letter_code
_entity_poly.pdbx_strand_id
1 'polypeptide(L)' 'MVVHGWYTCPKCHKGIQKVTGNTVLYGTPVYCRKCRREWWPTIFMGQEITGNLPEFKMK' A
#
# COMPACT_ATOMS: atom_id res chain seq x y z
N MET A 1 -3.42 1.86 4.31
CA MET A 1 -4.17 3.13 4.21
C MET A 1 -3.24 4.23 3.74
N VAL A 2 -3.52 4.90 2.63
CA VAL A 2 -2.78 6.12 2.26
C VAL A 2 -3.35 7.33 2.99
N VAL A 3 -2.50 8.02 3.76
CA VAL A 3 -2.84 9.24 4.51
C VAL A 3 -1.71 10.25 4.32
N HIS A 4 -2.03 11.47 3.87
CA HIS A 4 -1.07 12.56 3.68
C HIS A 4 0.20 12.17 2.89
N GLY A 5 0.06 11.39 1.81
CA GLY A 5 1.20 10.95 1.00
C GLY A 5 2.05 9.85 1.65
N TRP A 6 1.51 9.14 2.63
CA TRP A 6 2.14 7.96 3.23
C TRP A 6 1.21 6.77 3.19
N TYR A 7 1.72 5.64 2.71
CA TYR A 7 1.13 4.36 3.08
C TYR A 7 1.40 4.09 4.56
N THR A 8 0.34 4.12 5.34
CA THR A 8 0.33 3.88 6.78
C THR A 8 -0.09 2.45 7.10
N CYS A 9 0.51 1.89 8.14
CA CYS A 9 0.19 0.57 8.65
C CYS A 9 -1.30 0.48 9.03
N PRO A 10 -2.08 -0.44 8.46
CA PRO A 10 -3.49 -0.62 8.82
C PRO A 10 -3.72 -0.94 10.31
N LYS A 11 -2.72 -1.53 10.98
CA LYS A 11 -2.83 -1.94 12.41
C LYS A 11 -2.36 -0.87 13.40
N CYS A 12 -1.28 -0.16 13.12
CA CYS A 12 -0.66 0.77 14.08
C CYS A 12 -0.56 2.22 13.60
N HIS A 13 -1.08 2.50 12.41
CA HIS A 13 -1.19 3.82 11.78
C HIS A 13 0.12 4.60 11.62
N LYS A 14 1.28 3.96 11.83
CA LYS A 14 2.58 4.57 11.52
C LYS A 14 2.81 4.56 10.01
N GLY A 15 3.33 5.68 9.49
CA GLY A 15 3.80 5.77 8.11
C GLY A 15 4.91 4.75 7.85
N ILE A 16 4.77 3.97 6.78
CA ILE A 16 5.72 2.94 6.39
C ILE A 16 6.46 3.36 5.12
N GLN A 17 5.71 3.72 4.08
CA GLN A 17 6.23 4.02 2.75
C GLN A 17 5.67 5.37 2.30
N LYS A 18 6.55 6.27 1.87
CA LYS A 18 6.14 7.53 1.25
C LYS A 18 5.60 7.23 -0.15
N VAL A 19 4.48 7.84 -0.51
CA VAL A 19 3.84 7.71 -1.82
C VAL A 19 3.57 9.10 -2.38
N THR A 20 3.73 9.24 -3.68
CA THR A 20 3.47 10.46 -4.45
C THR A 20 2.46 10.18 -5.55
N GLY A 21 1.96 11.21 -6.24
CA GLY A 21 0.99 11.06 -7.33
C GLY A 21 1.43 10.16 -8.49
N ASN A 22 2.72 9.83 -8.60
CA ASN A 22 3.27 8.92 -9.62
C ASN A 22 3.66 7.55 -9.04
N THR A 23 3.41 7.31 -7.75
CA THR A 23 3.76 6.04 -7.11
C THR A 23 2.77 4.96 -7.50
N VAL A 24 3.32 3.84 -7.96
CA VAL A 24 2.58 2.65 -8.32
C VAL A 24 3.21 1.47 -7.57
N LEU A 25 2.41 0.72 -6.82
CA LEU A 25 2.80 -0.50 -6.10
C LEU A 25 1.76 -1.58 -6.35
N TYR A 26 2.19 -2.66 -7.00
CA TYR A 26 1.41 -3.86 -7.25
C TYR A 26 2.24 -5.07 -6.85
N GLY A 27 1.63 -6.03 -6.14
CA GLY A 27 2.32 -7.27 -5.73
C GLY A 27 3.60 -7.05 -4.94
N THR A 28 3.77 -5.88 -4.31
CA THR A 28 5.00 -5.50 -3.61
C THR A 28 4.72 -5.43 -2.12
N PRO A 29 5.43 -6.22 -1.28
CA PRO A 29 5.25 -6.17 0.16
C PRO A 29 5.81 -4.87 0.75
N VAL A 30 5.07 -4.29 1.69
CA VAL A 30 5.46 -3.12 2.47
C VAL A 30 5.54 -3.51 3.94
N TYR A 31 6.76 -3.55 4.48
CA TYR A 31 7.03 -4.07 5.83
C TYR A 31 6.86 -3.02 6.93
N CYS A 32 5.97 -3.28 7.89
CA CYS A 32 5.84 -2.45 9.08
C CYS A 32 6.82 -2.86 10.17
N ARG A 33 7.83 -2.02 10.45
CA ARG A 33 8.83 -2.26 11.51
C ARG A 33 8.23 -2.42 12.91
N LYS A 34 7.19 -1.65 13.25
CA LYS A 34 6.55 -1.69 14.58
C LYS A 34 5.72 -2.96 14.79
N CYS A 35 5.00 -3.41 13.76
CA CYS A 35 4.17 -4.61 13.84
C CYS A 35 4.92 -5.89 13.48
N ARG A 36 6.13 -5.78 12.90
CA ARG A 36 6.93 -6.89 12.37
C ARG A 36 6.13 -7.78 11.41
N ARG A 37 5.40 -7.14 10.48
CA ARG A 37 4.50 -7.79 9.52
C ARG A 37 4.51 -7.03 8.20
N GLU A 38 4.37 -7.78 7.13
CA GLU A 38 4.22 -7.30 5.75
C GLU A 38 2.76 -6.98 5.43
N TRP A 39 2.56 -5.93 4.65
CA TRP A 39 1.29 -5.58 4.04
C TRP A 39 1.43 -5.58 2.53
N TRP A 40 0.37 -5.96 1.83
CA TRP A 40 0.37 -6.08 0.37
C TRP A 40 -0.60 -5.08 -0.23
N PRO A 41 -0.33 -3.76 -0.13
CA PRO A 41 -1.20 -2.76 -0.68
C PRO A 41 -1.14 -2.74 -2.20
N THR A 42 -2.26 -2.35 -2.79
CA THR A 42 -2.28 -1.92 -4.18
C THR A 42 -2.38 -0.40 -4.19
N ILE A 43 -1.35 0.26 -4.74
CA ILE A 43 -1.28 1.72 -4.84
C ILE A 43 -1.16 2.10 -6.30
N PHE A 44 -2.03 2.97 -6.77
CA PHE A 44 -2.00 3.51 -8.12
C PHE A 44 -2.11 5.03 -8.05
N MET A 45 -1.20 5.72 -8.73
CA MET A 45 -1.10 7.18 -8.73
C MET A 45 -1.15 7.78 -7.31
N GLY A 46 -0.45 7.15 -6.37
CA GLY A 46 -0.38 7.57 -4.97
C GLY A 46 -1.63 7.32 -4.13
N GLN A 47 -2.65 6.64 -4.65
CA GLN A 47 -3.87 6.27 -3.93
C GLN A 47 -3.92 4.76 -3.70
N GLU A 48 -4.34 4.34 -2.51
CA GLU A 48 -4.58 2.91 -2.25
C GLU A 48 -5.94 2.51 -2.80
N ILE A 49 -5.96 1.42 -3.57
CA ILE A 49 -7.16 0.84 -4.12
C ILE A 49 -7.60 -0.30 -3.19
N THR A 50 -8.69 -0.11 -2.46
CA THR A 50 -9.30 -1.13 -1.59
C THR A 50 -10.66 -1.55 -2.14
N GLY A 51 -10.78 -2.79 -2.60
CA GLY A 51 -12.02 -3.37 -3.13
C GLY A 51 -11.82 -3.92 -4.55
N ASN A 52 -12.28 -5.17 -4.76
CA ASN A 52 -12.22 -5.97 -5.99
C ASN A 52 -11.42 -5.31 -7.11
N LEU A 53 -10.09 -5.47 -7.03
CA LEU A 53 -9.27 -5.32 -8.22
C LEU A 53 -9.95 -6.19 -9.29
N PRO A 54 -10.24 -5.70 -10.52
CA PRO A 54 -10.54 -6.62 -11.60
C PRO A 54 -9.45 -7.66 -11.55
N GLU A 55 -9.81 -8.93 -11.42
CA GLU A 55 -8.86 -10.02 -11.25
C GLU A 55 -7.78 -9.84 -12.32
N PHE A 56 -6.63 -9.28 -11.93
CA PHE A 56 -5.45 -9.28 -12.77
C PHE A 56 -4.99 -10.73 -12.72
N LYS A 57 -5.69 -11.58 -13.48
CA LYS A 57 -5.23 -12.89 -13.85
C LYS A 57 -3.95 -12.63 -14.60
N MET A 58 -2.82 -12.84 -13.92
CA MET A 58 -1.56 -13.08 -14.60
C MET A 58 -1.82 -14.30 -15.50
N LYS A 59 -2.09 -14.03 -16.78
CA LYS A 59 -1.97 -14.99 -17.87
C LYS A 59 -0.55 -14.90 -18.41
#